data_AF-A0A0H2Y8M7-F1
#
_entry.id   AF-A0A0H2Y8M7-F1
#
_cell.length_a   1.000
_cell.length_b   1.000
_cell.length_c   1.000
_cell.angle_alpha   90.00
_cell.angle_beta   90.00
_cell.angle_gamma   90.00
#
_symmetry.space_group_name_H-M   'P 1'
#
loop_
_entity.id
_entity.type
_entity.pdbx_description
1 polymer ?
#
loop_
_entity_poly.entity_id
_entity_poly.type
_entity_poly.pdbx_seq_one_letter_code
_entity_poly.pdbx_strand_id
1 'polypeptide(L)'
;MKPRMEYAPEFDNSYARQLSGFYTRLQPTPLKGARLLYHSKPLAQELGLDAHWFTEPKTAVWAGEALLPGMEPLAQVYSGHQFGMWAGQLGDGRGILLGEQRLNDGRYMDWHLKGAGLTPYSRMGDGRAVLRSVIREFLASEALHHLGIPTSRALTIVTSDHPIYREQTERGAMLLRVAESHIRFGHFEHFYYRQQPKQVQQLADYVIARHWPQWVGHQECYRLWFTDVVERTARLMAHW
;
A
#
# COMPACT_ATOMS: atom_id res chain seq x y z
N MET A 1 21.25 -9.55 31.73
CA MET A 1 20.73 -8.83 30.55
C MET A 1 19.69 -9.74 29.90
N LYS A 2 18.39 -9.44 30.02
CA LYS A 2 17.36 -10.28 29.38
C LYS A 2 17.61 -10.24 27.86
N PRO A 3 17.61 -11.37 27.15
CA PRO A 3 17.70 -11.34 25.69
C PRO A 3 16.53 -10.48 25.20
N ARG A 4 16.85 -9.42 24.45
CA ARG A 4 15.84 -8.66 23.72
C ARG A 4 15.17 -9.68 22.81
N MET A 5 13.92 -10.02 23.07
CA MET A 5 13.17 -10.83 22.11
C MET A 5 13.18 -10.04 20.80
N GLU A 6 13.77 -10.60 19.74
CA GLU A 6 13.71 -10.01 18.41
C GLU A 6 12.24 -9.91 18.03
N TYR A 7 11.69 -8.70 18.06
CA TYR A 7 10.32 -8.47 17.62
C TYR A 7 10.31 -8.58 16.09
N ALA A 8 9.76 -9.68 15.59
CA ALA A 8 9.47 -9.85 14.18
C ALA A 8 8.09 -9.26 13.86
N PRO A 9 7.93 -8.49 12.77
CA PRO A 9 6.63 -8.05 12.31
C PRO A 9 5.68 -9.23 12.12
N GLU A 10 4.51 -9.16 12.74
CA GLU A 10 3.44 -10.13 12.54
C GLU A 10 2.53 -9.65 11.42
N PHE A 11 2.26 -10.53 10.45
CA PHE A 11 1.37 -10.23 9.32
C PHE A 11 0.05 -10.97 9.48
N ASP A 12 -1.05 -10.25 9.28
CA ASP A 12 -2.41 -10.73 9.36
C ASP A 12 -3.22 -10.22 8.16
N ASN A 13 -3.16 -10.97 7.05
CA ASN A 13 -3.62 -10.56 5.72
C ASN A 13 -5.15 -10.65 5.56
N SER A 14 -5.88 -9.81 6.29
CA SER A 14 -7.34 -9.77 6.30
C SER A 14 -7.96 -9.45 4.93
N TYR A 15 -7.35 -8.58 4.11
CA TYR A 15 -7.78 -8.30 2.74
C TYR A 15 -7.74 -9.58 1.90
N ALA A 16 -6.64 -10.32 1.98
CA ALA A 16 -6.47 -11.56 1.23
C ALA A 16 -7.52 -12.61 1.63
N ARG A 17 -7.77 -12.76 2.94
CA ARG A 17 -8.72 -13.76 3.47
C ARG A 17 -10.18 -13.41 3.22
N GLN A 18 -10.56 -12.13 3.36
CA GLN A 18 -11.97 -11.72 3.35
C GLN A 18 -12.46 -11.23 1.98
N LEU A 19 -11.55 -10.80 1.10
CA LEU A 19 -11.87 -10.23 -0.22
C LEU A 19 -11.34 -11.10 -1.37
N SER A 20 -11.63 -12.40 -1.33
CA SER A 20 -11.35 -13.30 -2.46
C SER A 20 -12.04 -12.78 -3.73
N GLY A 21 -11.29 -12.70 -4.84
CA GLY A 21 -11.74 -12.12 -6.11
C GLY A 21 -11.45 -10.62 -6.29
N PHE A 22 -10.86 -9.95 -5.29
CA PHE A 22 -10.49 -8.52 -5.35
C PHE A 22 -9.01 -8.29 -5.66
N TYR A 23 -8.28 -9.34 -6.04
CA TYR A 23 -6.84 -9.28 -6.25
C TYR A 23 -6.33 -10.45 -7.08
N THR A 24 -5.06 -10.36 -7.49
CA THR A 24 -4.27 -11.50 -7.99
C THR A 24 -3.05 -11.70 -7.09
N ARG A 25 -2.74 -12.94 -6.71
CA ARG A 25 -1.52 -13.28 -5.96
C ARG A 25 -0.33 -13.33 -6.90
N LEU A 26 0.77 -12.67 -6.52
CA LEU A 26 2.00 -12.63 -7.30
C LEU A 26 3.16 -12.13 -6.45
N GLN A 27 4.36 -12.57 -6.79
CA GLN A 27 5.59 -12.15 -6.11
C GLN A 27 6.16 -10.87 -6.72
N PRO A 28 6.84 -10.03 -5.93
CA PRO A 28 7.71 -8.99 -6.47
C PRO A 28 8.76 -9.58 -7.42
N THR A 29 9.09 -8.82 -8.46
CA THR A 29 10.22 -9.10 -9.35
C THR A 29 11.37 -8.18 -8.97
N PRO A 30 12.49 -8.69 -8.42
CA PRO A 30 13.63 -7.88 -8.03
C PRO A 30 14.20 -6.97 -9.13
N LEU A 31 14.92 -5.93 -8.71
CA LEU A 31 15.72 -5.08 -9.59
C LEU A 31 17.18 -5.53 -9.57
N LYS A 32 17.90 -5.33 -10.68
CA LYS A 32 19.32 -5.69 -10.76
C LYS A 32 20.16 -4.74 -9.91
N GLY A 33 20.99 -5.27 -9.00
CA GLY A 33 21.84 -4.46 -8.13
C GLY A 33 21.05 -3.59 -7.15
N ALA A 34 19.87 -4.08 -6.72
CA ALA A 34 19.04 -3.37 -5.77
C ALA A 34 19.77 -3.17 -4.43
N ARG A 35 19.59 -2.01 -3.82
CA ARG A 35 20.19 -1.67 -2.53
C ARG A 35 19.37 -0.62 -1.81
N LEU A 36 19.26 -0.77 -0.49
CA LEU A 36 18.61 0.23 0.35
C LEU A 36 19.38 1.55 0.27
N LEU A 37 18.69 2.61 -0.14
CA LEU A 37 19.24 3.96 -0.20
C LEU A 37 18.91 4.75 1.08
N TYR A 38 17.69 4.62 1.58
CA TYR A 38 17.22 5.36 2.75
C TYR A 38 16.05 4.67 3.45
N HIS A 39 15.86 4.92 4.74
CA HIS A 39 14.64 4.56 5.48
C HIS A 39 14.21 5.65 6.47
N SER A 40 12.90 5.77 6.72
CA SER A 40 12.33 6.65 7.75
C SER A 40 12.51 6.04 9.14
N LYS A 41 13.41 6.61 9.95
CA LYS A 41 13.60 6.18 11.35
C LYS A 41 12.36 6.33 12.22
N PRO A 42 11.61 7.47 12.18
CA PRO A 42 10.39 7.61 12.98
C PRO A 42 9.35 6.54 12.63
N LEU A 43 9.09 6.32 11.33
CA LEU A 43 8.11 5.31 10.91
C LEU A 43 8.59 3.89 11.23
N ALA A 44 9.89 3.59 11.10
CA ALA A 44 10.43 2.31 11.53
C ALA A 44 10.14 2.02 13.01
N GLN A 45 10.34 3.02 13.88
CA GLN A 45 10.02 2.90 15.31
C GLN A 45 8.52 2.69 15.55
N GLU A 46 7.65 3.42 14.87
CA GLU A 46 6.19 3.22 14.93
C GLU A 46 5.78 1.79 14.54
N LEU A 47 6.47 1.18 13.57
CA LEU A 47 6.23 -0.18 13.10
C LEU A 47 6.96 -1.25 13.92
N GLY A 48 7.67 -0.87 14.99
CA GLY A 48 8.44 -1.80 15.83
C GLY A 48 9.69 -2.38 15.14
N LEU A 49 10.20 -1.69 14.12
CA LEU A 49 11.41 -2.08 13.37
C LEU A 49 12.62 -1.35 13.95
N ASP A 50 13.53 -2.08 14.58
CA ASP A 50 14.82 -1.53 14.99
C ASP A 50 15.83 -1.41 13.82
N ALA A 51 17.03 -0.90 14.11
CA ALA A 51 18.05 -0.65 13.09
C ALA A 51 18.53 -1.91 12.35
N HIS A 52 18.44 -3.12 12.94
CA HIS A 52 18.93 -4.34 12.30
C HIS A 52 18.11 -4.70 11.05
N TRP A 53 16.87 -4.20 10.96
CA TRP A 53 15.98 -4.46 9.81
C TRP A 53 16.49 -3.79 8.53
N PHE A 54 17.35 -2.80 8.67
CA PHE A 54 17.87 -1.99 7.57
C PHE A 54 19.35 -2.29 7.26
N THR A 55 19.84 -3.43 7.74
CA THR A 55 21.18 -3.96 7.44
C THR A 55 21.07 -5.32 6.73
N GLU A 56 22.09 -5.69 5.96
CA GLU A 56 22.18 -7.01 5.34
C GLU A 56 22.10 -8.13 6.40
N PRO A 57 21.43 -9.25 6.14
CA PRO A 57 20.71 -9.60 4.90
C PRO A 57 19.24 -9.12 4.86
N LYS A 58 18.74 -8.42 5.89
CA LYS A 58 17.32 -8.07 6.02
C LYS A 58 16.86 -7.02 5.00
N THR A 59 17.79 -6.26 4.41
CA THR A 59 17.56 -5.30 3.32
C THR A 59 16.94 -5.91 2.06
N ALA A 60 17.12 -7.22 1.83
CA ALA A 60 16.53 -7.95 0.72
C ALA A 60 14.98 -7.84 0.67
N VAL A 61 14.32 -7.70 1.83
CA VAL A 61 12.87 -7.51 1.91
C VAL A 61 12.43 -6.20 1.24
N TRP A 62 13.17 -5.12 1.49
CA TRP A 62 12.86 -3.80 0.95
C TRP A 62 13.08 -3.74 -0.57
N ALA A 63 13.96 -4.60 -1.09
CA ALA A 63 14.25 -4.75 -2.52
C ALA A 63 13.29 -5.72 -3.25
N GLY A 64 12.35 -6.34 -2.52
CA GLY A 64 11.46 -7.37 -3.07
C GLY A 64 12.18 -8.68 -3.41
N GLU A 65 13.35 -8.92 -2.82
CA GLU A 65 14.18 -10.13 -3.01
C GLU A 65 13.87 -11.23 -1.99
N ALA A 66 13.26 -10.86 -0.86
CA ALA A 66 12.81 -11.79 0.16
C ALA A 66 11.44 -11.37 0.71
N LEU A 67 10.73 -12.34 1.27
CA LEU A 67 9.51 -12.11 2.05
C LEU A 67 9.74 -12.45 3.51
N LEU A 68 9.06 -11.72 4.39
CA LEU A 68 8.97 -12.11 5.79
C LEU A 68 7.94 -13.23 5.98
N PRO A 69 8.12 -14.08 7.00
CA PRO A 69 7.09 -15.04 7.38
C PRO A 69 5.73 -14.36 7.57
N GLY A 70 4.69 -14.94 6.99
CA GLY A 70 3.33 -14.42 7.05
C GLY A 70 2.96 -13.41 5.95
N MET A 71 3.91 -12.88 5.17
CA MET A 71 3.57 -12.06 4.01
C MET A 71 2.84 -12.89 2.94
N GLU A 72 1.79 -12.31 2.36
CA GLU A 72 1.00 -12.91 1.28
C GLU A 72 0.84 -11.91 0.12
N PRO A 73 1.86 -11.76 -0.73
CA PRO A 73 1.87 -10.71 -1.74
C PRO A 73 0.73 -10.81 -2.76
N LEU A 74 0.07 -9.68 -2.99
CA LEU A 74 -1.03 -9.55 -3.95
C LEU A 74 -1.05 -8.17 -4.63
N ALA A 75 -1.65 -8.10 -5.81
CA ALA A 75 -1.99 -6.86 -6.49
C ALA A 75 -3.51 -6.70 -6.49
N GLN A 76 -4.00 -5.54 -6.03
CA GLN A 76 -5.43 -5.25 -5.94
C GLN A 76 -6.01 -4.86 -7.30
N VAL A 77 -7.24 -5.27 -7.59
CA VAL A 77 -7.99 -4.77 -8.75
C VAL A 77 -8.85 -3.58 -8.33
N TYR A 78 -8.82 -2.53 -9.16
CA TYR A 78 -9.74 -1.41 -9.06
C TYR A 78 -9.94 -0.81 -10.45
N SER A 79 -10.88 0.12 -10.57
CA SER A 79 -11.12 0.93 -11.78
C SER A 79 -11.08 2.40 -11.40
N GLY A 80 -11.50 3.30 -12.30
CA GLY A 80 -11.80 4.67 -11.90
C GLY A 80 -11.97 5.63 -13.07
N HIS A 81 -12.37 6.85 -12.72
CA HIS A 81 -12.41 7.97 -13.64
C HIS A 81 -11.04 8.65 -13.71
N GLN A 82 -10.43 8.71 -14.89
CA GLN A 82 -9.21 9.47 -15.13
C GLN A 82 -9.57 10.71 -15.96
N PHE A 83 -9.27 11.90 -15.43
CA PHE A 83 -9.61 13.18 -16.08
C PHE A 83 -11.09 13.32 -16.46
N GLY A 84 -11.99 12.84 -15.59
CA GLY A 84 -13.44 12.89 -15.78
C GLY A 84 -14.03 11.79 -16.66
N MET A 85 -13.20 10.94 -17.27
CA MET A 85 -13.65 9.86 -18.16
C MET A 85 -13.46 8.49 -17.52
N TRP A 86 -14.40 7.58 -17.74
CA TRP A 86 -14.28 6.18 -17.29
C TRP A 86 -13.09 5.51 -17.98
N ALA A 87 -12.09 5.10 -17.20
CA ALA A 87 -10.86 4.49 -17.72
C ALA A 87 -10.91 2.96 -17.79
N GLY A 88 -12.05 2.34 -17.45
CA GLY A 88 -12.16 0.90 -17.34
C GLY A 88 -11.33 0.34 -16.18
N GLN A 89 -10.85 -0.90 -16.36
CA GLN A 89 -10.04 -1.58 -15.35
C GLN A 89 -8.65 -0.92 -15.21
N LEU A 90 -8.32 -0.58 -13.97
CA LEU A 90 -6.99 -0.18 -13.51
C LEU A 90 -6.41 -1.32 -12.66
N GLY A 91 -6.16 -1.09 -11.38
CA GLY A 91 -5.50 -2.02 -10.46
C GLY A 91 -4.07 -1.61 -10.16
N ASP A 92 -3.45 -2.37 -9.26
CA ASP A 92 -2.05 -2.17 -8.87
C ASP A 92 -1.11 -2.59 -10.00
N GLY A 93 -0.93 -1.71 -10.98
CA GLY A 93 -0.16 -1.99 -12.20
C GLY A 93 1.36 -1.96 -12.04
N ARG A 94 1.88 -1.56 -10.88
CA ARG A 94 3.31 -1.53 -10.55
C ARG A 94 3.57 -1.62 -9.05
N GLY A 95 2.59 -2.11 -8.31
CA GLY A 95 2.58 -2.14 -6.86
C GLY A 95 2.10 -3.50 -6.39
N ILE A 96 2.57 -3.91 -5.22
CA ILE A 96 2.15 -5.16 -4.59
C ILE A 96 1.95 -4.86 -3.10
N LEU A 97 0.78 -5.20 -2.57
CA LEU A 97 0.57 -5.32 -1.13
C LEU A 97 1.31 -6.59 -0.68
N LEU A 98 2.42 -6.44 0.02
CA LEU A 98 3.22 -7.55 0.55
C LEU A 98 2.49 -8.27 1.69
N GLY A 99 1.76 -7.51 2.50
CA GLY A 99 0.97 -8.01 3.61
C GLY A 99 0.45 -6.87 4.48
N GLU A 100 -0.31 -7.25 5.49
CA GLU A 100 -0.90 -6.34 6.47
C GLU A 100 -0.25 -6.59 7.83
N GLN A 101 0.64 -5.70 8.26
CA GLN A 101 1.30 -5.82 9.56
C GLN A 101 0.30 -5.51 10.68
N ARG A 102 0.19 -6.40 11.67
CA ARG A 102 -0.53 -6.14 12.93
C ARG A 102 0.44 -5.54 13.94
N LEU A 103 0.12 -4.36 14.45
CA LEU A 103 0.89 -3.68 15.48
C LEU A 103 0.44 -4.13 16.89
N ASN A 104 1.31 -3.91 17.89
CA ASN A 104 1.03 -4.26 19.29
C ASN A 104 -0.17 -3.50 19.87
N ASP A 105 -0.51 -2.34 19.32
CA ASP A 105 -1.68 -1.53 19.69
C ASP A 105 -2.97 -1.97 18.97
N GLY A 106 -2.92 -3.03 18.18
CA GLY A 106 -4.04 -3.58 17.43
C GLY A 106 -4.30 -2.92 16.08
N ARG A 107 -3.57 -1.86 15.71
CA ARG A 107 -3.67 -1.26 14.38
C ARG A 107 -3.11 -2.20 13.32
N TYR A 108 -3.65 -2.08 12.11
CA TYR A 108 -3.16 -2.77 10.93
C TYR A 108 -2.53 -1.78 9.96
N MET A 109 -1.38 -2.14 9.41
CA MET A 109 -0.63 -1.32 8.46
C MET A 109 -0.28 -2.13 7.21
N ASP A 110 -0.84 -1.73 6.07
CA ASP A 110 -0.51 -2.27 4.77
C ASP A 110 0.95 -1.97 4.42
N TRP A 111 1.69 -2.98 3.98
CA TRP A 111 3.03 -2.82 3.39
C TRP A 111 2.92 -2.93 1.88
N HIS A 112 2.88 -1.80 1.18
CA HIS A 112 2.72 -1.75 -0.27
C HIS A 112 4.04 -1.37 -0.96
N LEU A 113 4.64 -2.32 -1.66
CA LEU A 113 5.88 -2.12 -2.41
C LEU A 113 5.58 -1.57 -3.80
N LYS A 114 5.82 -0.29 -4.01
CA LYS A 114 5.72 0.37 -5.33
C LYS A 114 7.01 0.13 -6.12
N GLY A 115 6.88 -0.15 -7.42
CA GLY A 115 7.98 -0.51 -8.32
C GLY A 115 8.31 -2.00 -8.33
N ALA A 116 7.46 -2.82 -7.68
CA ALA A 116 7.69 -4.23 -7.43
C ALA A 116 7.65 -5.14 -8.67
N GLY A 117 7.33 -4.62 -9.86
CA GLY A 117 7.31 -5.39 -11.10
C GLY A 117 5.96 -5.40 -11.80
N LEU A 118 5.90 -6.17 -12.88
CA LEU A 118 4.67 -6.35 -13.67
C LEU A 118 3.62 -7.11 -12.88
N THR A 119 2.37 -6.75 -13.11
CA THR A 119 1.18 -7.38 -12.56
C THR A 119 0.17 -7.56 -13.70
N PRO A 120 -0.90 -8.36 -13.51
CA PRO A 120 -2.02 -8.41 -14.47
C PRO A 120 -2.67 -7.05 -14.77
N TYR A 121 -2.39 -6.04 -13.94
CA TYR A 121 -2.95 -4.69 -14.00
C TYR A 121 -1.98 -3.66 -14.59
N SER A 122 -0.79 -4.07 -15.05
CA SER A 122 0.23 -3.16 -15.58
C SER A 122 -0.18 -2.45 -16.87
N ARG A 123 -1.17 -2.97 -17.60
CA ARG A 123 -1.58 -2.49 -18.92
C ARG A 123 -0.35 -2.37 -19.83
N MET A 124 -0.08 -1.20 -20.38
CA MET A 124 1.08 -0.92 -21.23
C MET A 124 2.32 -0.46 -20.45
N GLY A 125 2.26 -0.41 -19.12
CA GLY A 125 3.38 -0.02 -18.27
C GLY A 125 4.35 -1.17 -18.02
N ASP A 126 5.58 -0.84 -17.64
CA ASP A 126 6.65 -1.80 -17.34
C ASP A 126 6.63 -2.37 -15.91
N GLY A 127 5.66 -1.95 -15.08
CA GLY A 127 5.58 -2.37 -13.69
C GLY A 127 6.64 -1.75 -12.76
N ARG A 128 7.40 -0.75 -13.24
CA ARG A 128 8.55 -0.18 -12.51
C ARG A 128 8.31 1.25 -12.03
N ALA A 129 9.08 1.64 -11.03
CA ALA A 129 9.22 3.03 -10.60
C ALA A 129 10.66 3.49 -10.84
N VAL A 130 10.82 4.78 -11.09
CA VAL A 130 12.13 5.44 -11.27
C VAL A 130 12.53 6.16 -10.00
N LEU A 131 13.84 6.30 -9.78
CA LEU A 131 14.39 6.87 -8.53
C LEU A 131 13.83 8.27 -8.21
N ARG A 132 13.71 9.17 -9.20
CA ARG A 132 13.12 10.50 -8.98
C ARG A 132 11.68 10.45 -8.47
N SER A 133 10.89 9.48 -8.94
CA SER A 133 9.49 9.34 -8.52
C SER A 133 9.40 8.82 -7.10
N VAL A 134 10.25 7.86 -6.74
CA VAL A 134 10.31 7.29 -5.39
C VAL A 134 10.77 8.34 -4.38
N ILE A 135 11.83 9.10 -4.68
CA ILE A 135 12.32 10.16 -3.78
C ILE A 135 11.24 11.24 -3.56
N ARG A 136 10.57 11.69 -4.62
CA ARG A 136 9.50 12.70 -4.51
C ARG A 136 8.32 12.20 -3.68
N GLU A 137 7.88 10.97 -3.89
CA GLU A 137 6.78 10.39 -3.09
C GLU A 137 7.19 10.25 -1.62
N PHE A 138 8.40 9.76 -1.34
CA PHE A 138 8.91 9.68 0.03
C PHE A 138 8.89 11.05 0.73
N LEU A 139 9.48 12.07 0.09
CA LEU A 139 9.57 13.42 0.66
C LEU A 139 8.19 14.04 0.87
N ALA A 140 7.29 13.94 -0.11
CA ALA A 140 5.95 14.50 0.00
C ALA A 140 5.11 13.78 1.07
N SER A 141 5.17 12.45 1.13
CA SER A 141 4.49 11.65 2.15
C SER A 141 4.90 12.05 3.55
N GLU A 142 6.21 12.08 3.83
CA GLU A 142 6.67 12.38 5.18
C GLU A 142 6.52 13.88 5.51
N ALA A 143 6.65 14.79 4.53
CA ALA A 143 6.38 16.21 4.75
C ALA A 143 4.92 16.48 5.13
N LEU A 144 3.96 15.91 4.38
CA LEU A 144 2.53 16.04 4.69
C LEU A 144 2.20 15.49 6.08
N HIS A 145 2.78 14.35 6.45
CA HIS A 145 2.59 13.78 7.79
C HIS A 145 3.07 14.74 8.89
N HIS A 146 4.26 15.31 8.75
CA HIS A 146 4.80 16.25 9.74
C HIS A 146 4.09 17.62 9.73
N LEU A 147 3.36 17.95 8.66
CA LEU A 147 2.43 19.08 8.60
C LEU A 147 1.06 18.78 9.23
N GLY A 148 0.84 17.55 9.72
CA GLY A 148 -0.45 17.13 10.29
C GLY A 148 -1.52 16.83 9.25
N ILE A 149 -1.16 16.68 7.97
CA ILE A 149 -2.09 16.40 6.87
C ILE A 149 -2.19 14.87 6.69
N PRO A 150 -3.40 14.27 6.71
CA PRO A 150 -3.58 12.85 6.50
C PRO A 150 -2.97 12.38 5.18
N THR A 151 -2.11 11.36 5.24
CA THR A 151 -1.34 10.87 4.10
C THR A 151 -0.87 9.44 4.31
N SER A 152 -0.57 8.71 3.23
CA SER A 152 0.21 7.49 3.32
C SER A 152 1.66 7.80 3.69
N ARG A 153 2.27 6.94 4.48
CA ARG A 153 3.64 7.08 4.98
C ARG A 153 4.63 6.35 4.08
N ALA A 154 5.91 6.74 4.15
CA ALA A 154 6.96 6.16 3.32
C ALA A 154 8.10 5.59 4.19
N LEU A 155 8.30 4.27 4.13
CA LEU A 155 9.27 3.59 5.00
C LEU A 155 10.66 3.51 4.38
N THR A 156 10.80 3.02 3.15
CA THR A 156 12.10 2.79 2.51
C THR A 156 12.17 3.34 1.09
N ILE A 157 13.39 3.72 0.69
CA ILE A 157 13.78 3.97 -0.69
C ILE A 157 14.83 2.93 -1.06
N VAL A 158 14.55 2.15 -2.09
CA VAL A 158 15.53 1.25 -2.73
C VAL A 158 15.90 1.81 -4.09
N THR A 159 17.20 1.83 -4.40
CA THR A 159 17.72 2.15 -5.74
C THR A 159 18.32 0.89 -6.37
N SER A 160 18.62 0.94 -7.66
CA SER A 160 19.20 -0.18 -8.40
C SER A 160 20.04 0.28 -9.57
N ASP A 161 20.70 -0.67 -10.23
CA ASP A 161 21.41 -0.45 -11.50
C ASP A 161 20.53 -0.88 -12.70
N HIS A 162 19.26 -1.23 -12.46
CA HIS A 162 18.31 -1.63 -13.47
C HIS A 162 17.85 -0.41 -14.29
N PRO A 163 18.10 -0.36 -15.62
CA PRO A 163 17.69 0.77 -16.45
C PRO A 163 16.19 0.74 -16.73
N ILE A 164 15.52 1.88 -16.57
CA ILE A 164 14.10 2.08 -16.85
C ILE A 164 13.96 3.19 -17.88
N TYR A 165 13.22 2.92 -18.95
CA TYR A 165 13.06 3.86 -20.06
C TYR A 165 11.80 4.71 -19.86
N ARG A 166 11.99 6.03 -19.76
CA ARG A 166 10.92 7.05 -19.78
C ARG A 166 11.27 8.07 -20.86
N GLU A 167 11.18 9.37 -20.57
CA GLU A 167 11.72 10.41 -21.45
C GLU A 167 13.25 10.30 -21.58
N GLN A 168 13.91 9.79 -20.54
CA GLN A 168 15.33 9.45 -20.49
C GLN A 168 15.51 8.07 -19.85
N THR A 169 16.71 7.50 -19.95
CA THR A 169 17.05 6.29 -19.19
C THR A 169 17.28 6.68 -17.73
N GLU A 170 16.55 6.04 -16.82
CA GLU A 170 16.61 6.30 -15.38
C GLU A 170 16.91 5.01 -14.60
N ARG A 171 17.30 5.16 -13.33
CA ARG A 171 17.47 4.01 -12.43
C ARG A 171 16.12 3.55 -11.90
N GLY A 172 15.88 2.24 -11.98
CA GLY A 172 14.79 1.57 -11.30
C GLY A 172 14.92 1.73 -9.79
N ALA A 173 13.79 1.92 -9.13
CA ALA A 173 13.69 2.09 -7.69
C ALA A 173 12.40 1.47 -7.15
N MET A 174 12.38 1.20 -5.84
CA MET A 174 11.17 0.79 -5.13
C MET A 174 10.94 1.68 -3.91
N LEU A 175 9.68 1.85 -3.55
CA LEU A 175 9.23 2.54 -2.34
C LEU A 175 8.39 1.57 -1.52
N LEU A 176 8.71 1.38 -0.25
CA LEU A 176 7.77 0.76 0.68
C LEU A 176 6.83 1.84 1.23
N ARG A 177 5.59 1.85 0.74
CA ARG A 177 4.52 2.71 1.23
C ARG A 177 3.74 1.99 2.33
N VAL A 178 3.40 2.73 3.38
CA VAL A 178 2.67 2.23 4.55
C VAL A 178 1.40 3.05 4.75
N ALA A 179 0.27 2.39 4.96
CA ALA A 179 -1.01 3.02 5.22
C ALA A 179 -1.93 2.06 5.98
N GLU A 180 -2.98 2.56 6.64
CA GLU A 180 -3.99 1.69 7.26
C GLU A 180 -4.81 0.91 6.22
N SER A 181 -4.90 1.43 4.99
CA SER A 181 -5.60 0.82 3.86
C SER A 181 -5.17 1.41 2.52
N HIS A 182 -5.14 0.58 1.49
CA HIS A 182 -5.01 0.99 0.08
C HIS A 182 -6.32 0.99 -0.71
N ILE A 183 -7.46 0.81 -0.03
CA ILE A 183 -8.78 0.90 -0.66
C ILE A 183 -9.04 2.34 -1.13
N ARG A 184 -9.75 2.44 -2.26
CA ARG A 184 -9.98 3.69 -3.01
C ARG A 184 -11.43 3.72 -3.46
N PHE A 185 -11.95 4.90 -3.82
CA PHE A 185 -13.27 5.00 -4.46
C PHE A 185 -13.37 4.09 -5.70
N GLY A 186 -12.30 4.03 -6.49
CA GLY A 186 -12.17 3.15 -7.66
C GLY A 186 -12.35 1.65 -7.40
N HIS A 187 -12.16 1.17 -6.17
CA HIS A 187 -12.46 -0.22 -5.83
C HIS A 187 -13.96 -0.48 -5.83
N PHE A 188 -14.76 0.43 -5.27
CA PHE A 188 -16.22 0.35 -5.31
C PHE A 188 -16.73 0.51 -6.74
N GLU A 189 -16.18 1.47 -7.49
CA GLU A 189 -16.54 1.69 -8.90
C GLU A 189 -16.28 0.44 -9.76
N HIS A 190 -15.17 -0.29 -9.52
CA HIS A 190 -14.85 -1.51 -10.26
C HIS A 190 -15.99 -2.52 -10.26
N PHE A 191 -16.52 -2.84 -9.09
CA PHE A 191 -17.59 -3.83 -8.95
C PHE A 191 -18.96 -3.25 -9.31
N TYR A 192 -19.18 -1.96 -9.07
CA TYR A 192 -20.41 -1.27 -9.46
C TYR A 192 -20.64 -1.34 -10.98
N TYR A 193 -19.67 -0.89 -11.78
CA TYR A 193 -19.79 -0.89 -13.25
C TYR A 193 -19.74 -2.29 -13.88
N ARG A 194 -19.33 -3.31 -13.12
CA ARG A 194 -19.42 -4.73 -13.52
C ARG A 194 -20.75 -5.38 -13.13
N GLN A 195 -21.70 -4.62 -12.60
CA GLN A 195 -23.00 -5.12 -12.13
C GLN A 195 -22.83 -6.21 -11.06
N GLN A 196 -21.87 -6.00 -10.15
CA GLN A 196 -21.50 -6.92 -9.07
C GLN A 196 -21.84 -6.29 -7.70
N PRO A 197 -23.13 -6.04 -7.38
CA PRO A 197 -23.52 -5.28 -6.18
C PRO A 197 -23.18 -6.02 -4.87
N LYS A 198 -23.15 -7.36 -4.88
CA LYS A 198 -22.73 -8.15 -3.72
C LYS A 198 -21.28 -7.88 -3.34
N GLN A 199 -20.40 -7.70 -4.33
CA GLN A 199 -19.00 -7.38 -4.13
C GLN A 199 -18.82 -5.93 -3.66
N VAL A 200 -19.63 -4.99 -4.15
CA VAL A 200 -19.67 -3.61 -3.62
C VAL A 200 -20.04 -3.63 -2.14
N GLN A 201 -21.08 -4.37 -1.76
CA GLN A 201 -21.51 -4.51 -0.38
C GLN A 201 -20.44 -5.19 0.48
N GLN A 202 -19.87 -6.30 0.02
CA GLN A 202 -18.79 -7.02 0.72
C GLN A 202 -17.59 -6.11 0.99
N LEU A 203 -17.20 -5.26 0.03
CA LEU A 203 -16.13 -4.29 0.21
C LEU A 203 -16.51 -3.22 1.24
N ALA A 204 -17.74 -2.72 1.21
CA ALA A 204 -18.22 -1.75 2.19
C ALA A 204 -18.22 -2.35 3.61
N ASP A 205 -18.73 -3.57 3.76
CA ASP A 205 -18.77 -4.29 5.04
C ASP A 205 -17.35 -4.51 5.59
N TYR A 206 -16.41 -4.93 4.74
CA TYR A 206 -14.99 -5.07 5.11
C TYR A 206 -14.37 -3.74 5.57
N VAL A 207 -14.57 -2.67 4.79
CA VAL A 207 -14.03 -1.34 5.11
C VAL A 207 -14.60 -0.80 6.41
N ILE A 208 -15.91 -0.93 6.61
CA ILE A 208 -16.60 -0.50 7.82
C ILE A 208 -16.09 -1.28 9.03
N ALA A 209 -16.05 -2.62 8.95
CA ALA A 209 -15.59 -3.45 10.06
C ALA A 209 -14.17 -3.11 10.49
N ARG A 210 -13.31 -2.73 9.54
CA ARG A 210 -11.90 -2.42 9.80
C ARG A 210 -11.65 -0.99 10.28
N HIS A 211 -12.33 0.00 9.69
CA HIS A 211 -12.00 1.42 9.88
C HIS A 211 -13.08 2.23 10.61
N TRP A 212 -14.30 1.69 10.69
CA TRP A 212 -15.44 2.27 11.41
C TRP A 212 -16.16 1.22 12.27
N PRO A 213 -15.44 0.46 13.13
CA PRO A 213 -16.04 -0.63 13.90
C PRO A 213 -17.20 -0.18 14.79
N GLN A 214 -17.23 1.09 15.20
CA GLN A 214 -18.31 1.68 16.00
C GLN A 214 -19.68 1.71 15.30
N TRP A 215 -19.75 1.52 13.98
CA TRP A 215 -21.00 1.51 13.22
C TRP A 215 -21.43 0.11 12.78
N VAL A 216 -20.61 -0.92 13.01
CA VAL A 216 -20.97 -2.31 12.69
C VAL A 216 -22.26 -2.69 13.42
N GLY A 217 -23.25 -3.17 12.68
CA GLY A 217 -24.57 -3.55 13.20
C GLY A 217 -25.55 -2.39 13.41
N HIS A 218 -25.14 -1.13 13.19
CA HIS A 218 -26.04 0.01 13.26
C HIS A 218 -27.02 0.02 12.06
N GLN A 219 -28.29 0.36 12.28
CA GLN A 219 -29.31 0.36 11.22
C GLN A 219 -28.96 1.29 10.05
N GLU A 220 -28.36 2.44 10.36
CA GLU A 220 -27.92 3.44 9.37
C GLU A 220 -26.42 3.34 9.03
N CYS A 221 -25.80 2.18 9.25
CA CYS A 221 -24.34 1.98 9.15
C CYS A 221 -23.73 2.57 7.86
N TYR A 222 -24.24 2.21 6.68
CA TYR A 222 -23.70 2.71 5.41
C TYR A 222 -23.87 4.23 5.24
N ARG A 223 -24.97 4.80 5.75
CA ARG A 223 -25.22 6.25 5.68
C ARG A 223 -24.21 6.99 6.54
N LEU A 224 -24.03 6.57 7.79
CA LEU A 224 -23.06 7.15 8.72
C LEU A 224 -21.63 7.03 8.18
N TRP A 225 -21.27 5.84 7.68
CA TRP A 225 -20.00 5.59 7.02
C TRP A 225 -19.75 6.54 5.86
N PHE A 226 -20.68 6.64 4.92
CA PHE A 226 -20.50 7.49 3.76
C PHE A 226 -20.47 8.98 4.12
N THR A 227 -21.27 9.42 5.11
CA THR A 227 -21.18 10.78 5.65
C THR A 227 -19.78 11.10 6.17
N ASP A 228 -19.16 10.20 6.93
CA ASP A 228 -17.81 10.43 7.46
C ASP A 228 -16.73 10.34 6.37
N VAL A 229 -16.90 9.50 5.34
CA VAL A 229 -16.04 9.53 4.15
C VAL A 229 -16.07 10.92 3.51
N VAL A 230 -17.26 11.50 3.32
CA VAL A 230 -17.42 12.87 2.79
C VAL A 230 -16.74 13.90 3.69
N GLU A 231 -16.94 13.84 5.00
CA GLU A 231 -16.30 14.78 5.95
C GLU A 231 -14.78 14.68 5.94
N ARG A 232 -14.21 13.46 5.93
CA ARG A 232 -12.77 13.25 5.88
C ARG A 232 -12.18 13.77 4.58
N THR A 233 -12.84 13.53 3.44
CA THR A 233 -12.41 14.09 2.16
C THR A 233 -12.50 15.61 2.15
N ALA A 234 -13.57 16.21 2.71
CA ALA A 234 -13.69 17.66 2.80
C ALA A 234 -12.56 18.29 3.65
N ARG A 235 -12.25 17.69 4.81
CA ARG A 235 -11.13 18.13 5.67
C ARG A 235 -9.79 17.96 4.97
N LEU A 236 -9.57 16.85 4.26
CA LEU A 236 -8.35 16.63 3.48
C LEU A 236 -8.17 17.72 2.42
N MET A 237 -9.22 18.07 1.68
CA MET A 237 -9.15 19.14 0.69
C MET A 237 -8.95 20.53 1.31
N ALA A 238 -9.48 20.78 2.52
CA ALA A 238 -9.24 22.04 3.22
C ALA A 238 -7.80 22.19 3.72
N HIS A 239 -7.09 21.07 3.95
CA HIS A 239 -5.67 21.08 4.30
C HIS A 239 -4.73 21.29 3.10
N TRP A 240 -5.20 21.03 1.88
CA TRP A 240 -4.41 21.14 0.64
C TRP A 240 -4.45 22.57 0.09
#